data_AF-A0A257YNV9-F1
#
_entry.id   AF-A0A257YNV9-F1
#
_cell.length_a   1.000
_cell.length_b   1.000
_cell.length_c   1.000
_cell.angle_alpha   90.00
_cell.angle_beta   90.00
_cell.angle_gamma   90.00
#
_symmetry.space_group_name_H-M   'P 1'
#
loop_
_entity.id
_entity.type
_entity.pdbx_description
1 polymer ?
#
loop_
_entity_poly.entity_id
_entity_poly.type
_entity_poly.pdbx_seq_one_letter_code
_entity_poly.pdbx_strand_id
1 'polypeptide(L)' 'MQVVGDATAERPIFARMQAVADSAEGRGVAIQSLERFAFYAAAKRAFAIIRTADSGPYGCFILKKGVVTLPEL' A
#
# COMPACT_ATOMS: atom_id res chain seq x y z
N MET A 1 5.66 3.71 -0.11
CA MET A 1 6.81 4.16 0.71
C MET A 1 7.43 5.36 0.03
N GLN A 2 7.79 6.41 0.76
CA GLN A 2 8.44 7.60 0.19
C GLN A 2 9.82 7.27 -0.38
N VAL A 3 10.23 7.94 -1.46
CA VAL A 3 11.57 7.78 -2.03
C VAL A 3 12.59 8.45 -1.10
N VAL A 4 13.69 7.77 -0.81
CA VAL A 4 14.72 8.30 0.08
C VAL A 4 15.37 9.53 -0.57
N GLY A 5 15.40 10.64 0.16
CA GLY A 5 15.94 11.92 -0.32
C GLY A 5 14.96 12.78 -1.09
N ASP A 6 13.79 12.25 -1.48
CA ASP A 6 12.74 13.00 -2.16
C ASP A 6 11.36 12.39 -1.85
N ALA A 7 10.67 12.95 -0.87
CA ALA A 7 9.35 12.44 -0.45
C ALA A 7 8.25 12.66 -1.49
N THR A 8 8.48 13.52 -2.49
CA THR A 8 7.52 13.86 -3.55
C THR A 8 7.78 13.13 -4.86
N ALA A 9 8.90 12.40 -4.96
CA ALA A 9 9.23 11.64 -6.16
C ALA A 9 8.19 10.54 -6.42
N GLU A 10 7.62 10.60 -7.62
CA GLU A 10 6.69 9.60 -8.11
C GLU A 10 7.40 8.37 -8.67
N ARG A 11 6.73 7.22 -8.61
CA ARG A 11 7.18 5.97 -9.23
C ARG A 11 6.03 5.34 -10.01
N PRO A 12 6.30 4.69 -11.16
CA PRO A 12 5.24 4.03 -11.94
C PRO A 12 4.40 3.04 -11.13
N ILE A 13 5.00 2.40 -10.12
CA ILE A 13 4.31 1.45 -9.26
C ILE A 13 3.26 2.11 -8.35
N PHE A 14 3.42 3.39 -7.99
CA PHE A 14 2.44 4.10 -7.17
C PHE A 14 1.13 4.31 -7.93
N ALA A 15 1.21 4.84 -9.15
CA ALA A 15 0.05 5.00 -10.02
C ALA A 15 -0.63 3.66 -10.36
N ARG A 16 0.17 2.60 -10.60
CA ARG A 16 -0.37 1.25 -10.85
C ARG A 16 -1.14 0.70 -9.64
N MET A 17 -0.56 0.82 -8.45
CA MET A 17 -1.23 0.34 -7.23
C MET A 17 -2.48 1.17 -6.94
N GLN A 18 -2.44 2.49 -7.17
CA GLN A 18 -3.61 3.36 -7.02
C GLN A 18 -4.76 2.91 -7.93
N ALA A 19 -4.48 2.65 -9.20
CA ALA A 19 -5.49 2.14 -10.14
C ALA A 19 -6.06 0.77 -9.73
N VAL A 20 -5.22 -0.13 -9.20
CA VAL A 20 -5.69 -1.43 -8.69
C VAL A 20 -6.59 -1.25 -7.47
N ALA A 21 -6.21 -0.39 -6.51
CA ALA A 21 -7.01 -0.11 -5.33
C ALA A 21 -8.36 0.50 -5.71
N ASP A 22 -8.37 1.48 -6.61
CA ASP A 22 -9.59 2.15 -7.05
C ASP A 22 -10.54 1.18 -7.78
N SER A 23 -9.97 0.32 -8.64
CA SER A 23 -10.75 -0.69 -9.34
C SER A 23 -11.31 -1.77 -8.41
N ALA A 24 -10.54 -2.19 -7.40
CA ALA A 24 -10.99 -3.21 -6.44
C ALA A 24 -12.10 -2.69 -5.51
N GLU A 25 -12.07 -1.40 -5.18
CA GLU A 25 -13.04 -0.76 -4.27
C GLU A 25 -14.23 -0.14 -5.01
N GLY A 26 -14.16 -0.01 -6.34
CA GLY A 26 -15.17 0.67 -7.16
C GLY A 26 -15.27 2.18 -6.90
N ARG A 27 -14.28 2.77 -6.23
CA ARG A 27 -14.20 4.19 -5.85
C ARG A 27 -12.75 4.60 -5.64
N GLY A 28 -12.48 5.91 -5.63
CA GLY A 28 -11.16 6.43 -5.27
C GLY A 28 -10.77 6.10 -3.82
N VAL A 29 -9.62 5.43 -3.64
CA VAL A 29 -9.03 5.12 -2.33
C VAL A 29 -7.59 5.62 -2.28
N ALA A 30 -7.41 6.84 -1.77
CA ALA A 30 -6.10 7.47 -1.72
C ALA A 30 -5.09 6.64 -0.91
N ILE A 31 -4.03 6.18 -1.59
CA ILE A 31 -2.91 5.50 -0.93
C ILE A 31 -2.05 6.54 -0.22
N GLN A 32 -1.81 6.32 1.07
CA GLN A 32 -0.95 7.18 1.88
C GLN A 32 0.52 6.74 1.79
N SER A 33 1.43 7.71 1.81
CA SER A 33 2.86 7.46 1.86
C SER A 33 3.39 7.52 3.30
N LEU A 34 4.40 6.70 3.58
CA LEU A 34 5.15 6.70 4.83
C LEU A 34 6.63 6.85 4.50
N GLU A 35 7.36 7.57 5.36
CA GLU A 35 8.82 7.56 5.38
C GLU A 35 9.32 6.10 5.51
N ARG A 36 10.50 5.81 4.96
CA ARG A 36 11.04 4.44 4.84
C ARG A 36 11.12 3.70 6.17
N PHE A 37 11.67 4.29 7.22
CA PHE A 37 11.77 3.64 8.54
C PHE A 37 10.41 3.56 9.24
N ALA A 38 9.57 4.59 9.08
CA ALA A 38 8.18 4.52 9.55
C ALA A 38 7.40 3.36 8.88
N PHE A 39 7.61 3.15 7.58
CA PHE A 39 7.04 2.02 6.84
C PHE A 39 7.54 0.68 7.39
N TYR A 40 8.84 0.53 7.64
CA TYR A 40 9.36 -0.70 8.25
C TYR A 40 8.81 -0.94 9.66
N ALA A 41 8.68 0.11 10.47
CA ALA A 41 8.08 0.00 11.80
C ALA A 41 6.61 -0.45 11.72
N ALA A 42 5.85 0.07 10.75
CA ALA A 42 4.47 -0.36 10.50
C ALA A 42 4.39 -1.81 9.96
N ALA A 43 5.25 -2.17 9.01
CA ALA A 43 5.30 -3.50 8.41
C ALA A 43 5.60 -4.60 9.45
N LYS A 44 6.49 -4.34 10.42
CA LYS A 44 6.78 -5.27 11.53
C LYS A 44 5.56 -5.59 12.40
N ARG A 45 4.53 -4.74 12.40
CA ARG A 45 3.27 -4.94 13.13
C ARG A 45 2.15 -5.53 12.25
N ALA A 46 2.43 -5.78 10.97
CA ALA A 46 1.43 -6.36 10.08
C ALA A 46 1.14 -7.81 10.48
N PHE A 47 -0.10 -8.24 10.26
CA PHE A 47 -0.53 -9.61 10.52
C PHE A 47 0.28 -10.64 9.72
N ALA A 48 0.58 -10.32 8.46
CA ALA A 48 1.38 -11.16 7.57
C ALA A 48 2.20 -10.31 6.60
N ILE A 49 3.30 -10.87 6.12
CA ILE A 49 4.12 -10.32 5.04
C ILE A 49 4.04 -11.26 3.85
N ILE A 50 3.49 -10.78 2.73
CA ILE A 50 3.46 -11.52 1.48
C ILE A 50 4.69 -11.10 0.67
N ARG A 51 5.61 -12.04 0.48
CA ARG A 51 6.80 -11.85 -0.36
C ARG A 51 6.44 -12.16 -1.81
N THR A 52 6.59 -11.18 -2.68
CA THR A 52 6.39 -11.32 -4.12
C THR A 52 7.73 -11.42 -4.85
N ALA A 53 7.68 -11.75 -6.15
CA ALA A 53 8.84 -11.69 -7.05
C ALA A 53 9.00 -10.31 -7.72
N ASP A 54 8.35 -9.26 -7.19
CA ASP A 54 8.49 -7.90 -7.71
C ASP A 54 9.94 -7.41 -7.51
N SER A 55 10.59 -7.04 -8.61
CA SER A 55 11.98 -6.57 -8.63
C SER A 55 12.12 -5.05 -8.56
N GLY A 56 11.01 -4.32 -8.60
CA GLY A 56 10.96 -2.87 -8.65
C GLY A 56 11.20 -2.21 -7.27
N PRO A 57 11.99 -1.12 -7.20
CA PRO A 57 12.19 -0.40 -5.96
C PRO A 57 10.88 0.30 -5.54
N TYR A 58 10.65 0.40 -4.23
CA TYR A 58 9.47 1.03 -3.62
C TYR A 58 8.12 0.36 -3.94
N GLY A 59 8.11 -0.87 -4.47
CA GLY A 59 6.91 -1.65 -4.74
C GLY A 59 6.25 -2.30 -3.50
N CYS A 60 6.68 -1.95 -2.29
CA CYS A 60 6.08 -2.46 -1.06
C CYS A 60 4.89 -1.59 -0.62
N PHE A 61 3.77 -2.25 -0.34
CA PHE A 61 2.54 -1.62 0.18
C PHE A 61 2.08 -2.31 1.46
N ILE A 62 1.42 -1.56 2.33
CA ILE A 62 0.75 -2.09 3.52
C ILE A 62 -0.74 -1.98 3.28
N LEU A 63 -1.46 -3.09 3.42
CA LEU A 63 -2.91 -3.14 3.27
C LEU A 63 -3.56 -3.21 4.65
N LYS A 64 -4.59 -2.40 4.86
CA LYS A 64 -5.44 -2.45 6.05
C LYS A 64 -6.80 -3.00 5.66
N LYS A 65 -7.13 -4.19 6.17
CA LYS A 65 -8.43 -4.82 5.94
C LYS A 65 -9.55 -3.95 6.54
N GLY A 66 -10.59 -3.69 5.75
CA GLY A 66 -11.82 -3.04 6.20
C GLY A 66 -12.79 -4.01 6.88
N VAL A 67 -14.05 -3.58 7.03
CA VAL A 67 -15.14 -4.39 7.56
C VAL A 67 -16.08 -4.75 6.42
N VAL A 68 -16.54 -5.99 6.38
CA VAL A 68 -17.61 -6.43 5.46
C VAL A 68 -18.90 -6.47 6.27
N THR A 69 -19.87 -5.65 5.90
CA THR A 69 -21.22 -5.72 6.47
C THR A 69 -21.91 -6.94 5.86
N LEU A 70 -22.23 -7.92 6.71
CA LEU A 70 -23.00 -9.10 6.34
C LEU A 70 -24.45 -8.93 6.83
N PRO A 71 -25.44 -9.58 6.20
CA PRO A 71 -26.79 -9.63 6.74
C PRO A 71 -26.80 -10.26 8.14
N GLU A 72 -27.81 -9.93 8.94
CA GLU A 72 -28.06 -10.59 10.23
C GLU A 72 -28.29 -12.09 10.01
N LEU A 73 -27.82 -12.90 10.98
CA LEU A 73 -27.92 -14.36 10.96
C LEU A 73 -29.36 -14.84 11.18
#